data_AF-A0A3D3YJA5-F1
#
_entry.id   AF-A0A3D3YJA5-F1
#
_cell.length_a   1.000
_cell.length_b   1.000
_cell.length_c   1.000
_cell.angle_alpha   90.00
_cell.angle_beta   90.00
_cell.angle_gamma   90.00
#
_symmetry.space_group_name_H-M   'P 1'
#
loop_
_entity.id
_entity.type
_entity.pdbx_description
1 polymer ?
#
loop_
_entity_poly.entity_id
_entity_poly.type
_entity_poly.pdbx_seq_one_letter_code
_entity_poly.pdbx_strand_id
1 'polypeptide(L)'
;MAAQEIIANLAAQVRRLMAEHAKLRGLCDRMKTEGDALRKENRTLQERVRSLEEELSCVRLAEGLAGGGRNRERARARVNRLVREVDRCIALLNRQQE
;
A
#
# COMPACT_ATOMS: atom_id res chain seq x y z
N MET A 1 -44.94 50.83 -8.10
CA MET A 1 -44.64 50.12 -9.35
C MET A 1 -43.15 49.81 -9.48
N ALA A 2 -42.26 50.79 -9.78
CA ALA A 2 -40.83 50.52 -9.99
C ALA A 2 -40.10 49.85 -8.80
N ALA A 3 -40.37 50.28 -7.57
CA ALA A 3 -39.74 49.68 -6.38
C ALA A 3 -40.17 48.21 -6.14
N GLN A 4 -41.40 47.85 -6.47
CA GLN A 4 -41.90 46.47 -6.36
C GLN A 4 -41.27 45.55 -7.40
N GLU A 5 -41.04 46.04 -8.62
CA GLU A 5 -40.32 45.29 -9.66
C GLU A 5 -38.85 45.04 -9.30
N ILE A 6 -38.18 46.03 -8.72
CA ILE A 6 -36.80 45.89 -8.25
C ILE A 6 -36.71 44.84 -7.12
N ILE A 7 -37.61 44.90 -6.15
CA ILE A 7 -37.66 43.92 -5.05
C ILE A 7 -37.95 42.51 -5.59
N ALA A 8 -38.86 42.37 -6.55
CA ALA A 8 -39.18 41.09 -7.18
C ALA A 8 -37.98 40.52 -7.96
N ASN A 9 -37.25 41.35 -8.70
CA ASN A 9 -36.06 40.94 -9.44
C ASN A 9 -34.93 40.52 -8.50
N LEU A 10 -34.66 41.31 -7.46
CA LEU A 10 -33.67 40.96 -6.44
C LEU A 10 -34.02 39.64 -5.74
N ALA A 11 -35.30 39.44 -5.39
CA ALA A 11 -35.76 38.19 -4.81
C ALA A 11 -35.55 36.99 -5.74
N ALA A 12 -35.78 37.16 -7.04
CA ALA A 12 -35.53 36.12 -8.04
C ALA A 12 -34.03 35.80 -8.18
N GLN A 13 -33.17 36.83 -8.20
CA GLN A 13 -31.72 36.66 -8.25
C GLN A 13 -31.18 35.94 -7.00
N VAL A 14 -31.65 36.32 -5.82
CA VAL A 14 -31.26 35.67 -4.56
C VAL A 14 -31.69 34.20 -4.54
N ARG A 15 -32.93 33.89 -4.99
CA ARG A 15 -33.39 32.50 -5.10
C ARG A 15 -32.54 31.68 -6.07
N ARG A 16 -32.18 32.25 -7.22
CA ARG A 16 -31.30 31.60 -8.18
C ARG A 16 -29.91 31.35 -7.60
N LEU A 17 -29.33 32.35 -6.93
CA LEU A 17 -28.02 32.23 -6.30
C LEU A 17 -28.01 31.15 -5.21
N MET A 18 -29.06 31.08 -4.38
CA MET A 18 -29.21 30.03 -3.38
C MET A 18 -29.31 28.64 -4.02
N ALA A 19 -30.06 28.49 -5.12
CA ALA A 19 -30.20 27.23 -5.83
C ALA A 19 -28.86 26.77 -6.45
N GLU A 20 -28.12 27.69 -7.06
CA GLU A 20 -26.78 27.43 -7.60
C GLU A 20 -25.80 27.05 -6.50
N HIS A 21 -25.83 27.75 -5.35
CA HIS A 21 -25.01 27.41 -4.19
C HIS A 21 -25.33 26.03 -3.62
N ALA A 22 -26.60 25.68 -3.50
CA ALA A 22 -27.02 24.35 -3.03
C ALA A 22 -26.53 23.25 -3.98
N LYS A 23 -26.61 23.48 -5.29
CA LYS A 23 -26.10 22.56 -6.31
C LYS A 23 -24.58 22.39 -6.21
N LEU A 24 -23.84 23.49 -6.13
CA LEU A 24 -22.38 23.46 -5.99
C LEU A 24 -21.95 22.76 -4.70
N ARG A 25 -22.63 23.03 -3.58
CA ARG A 25 -22.38 22.35 -2.32
C ARG A 25 -22.59 20.83 -2.44
N GLY A 26 -23.68 20.41 -3.08
CA GLY A 26 -23.95 18.99 -3.34
C GLY A 26 -22.89 18.33 -4.21
N LEU A 27 -22.36 19.04 -5.22
CA LEU A 27 -21.24 18.54 -6.03
C LEU A 27 -19.95 18.43 -5.22
N CYS A 28 -19.62 19.44 -4.41
CA CYS A 28 -18.46 19.41 -3.53
C CYS A 28 -18.52 18.24 -2.54
N ASP A 29 -19.70 17.98 -1.96
CA ASP A 29 -19.87 16.88 -1.02
C ASP A 29 -19.73 15.52 -1.73
N ARG A 30 -20.29 15.36 -2.94
CA ARG A 30 -20.08 14.16 -3.76
C ARG A 30 -18.59 13.94 -4.09
N MET A 31 -17.91 14.96 -4.61
CA MET A 31 -16.49 14.85 -4.95
C MET A 31 -15.62 14.52 -3.73
N LYS A 32 -15.97 15.04 -2.54
CA LYS A 32 -15.30 14.66 -1.29
C LYS A 32 -15.51 13.19 -0.95
N THR A 33 -16.76 12.71 -1.01
CA THR A 33 -17.07 11.30 -0.73
C THR A 33 -16.40 10.34 -1.70
N GLU A 34 -16.38 10.66 -2.99
CA GLU A 34 -15.65 9.91 -4.02
C GLU A 34 -14.14 9.94 -3.77
N GLY A 35 -13.59 11.11 -3.44
CA GLY A 35 -12.18 11.27 -3.10
C GLY A 35 -11.77 10.43 -1.89
N ASP A 36 -12.60 10.39 -0.84
CA ASP A 36 -12.34 9.57 0.35
C ASP A 36 -12.48 8.07 0.06
N ALA A 37 -13.44 7.66 -0.77
CA ALA A 37 -13.58 6.28 -1.22
C ALA A 37 -12.36 5.83 -2.02
N LEU A 38 -11.92 6.61 -3.01
CA LEU A 38 -10.73 6.33 -3.81
C LEU A 38 -9.46 6.30 -2.96
N ARG A 39 -9.32 7.19 -1.97
CA ARG A 39 -8.19 7.14 -1.02
C ARG A 39 -8.18 5.86 -0.21
N LYS A 40 -9.35 5.39 0.23
CA LYS A 40 -9.47 4.12 0.96
C LYS A 40 -9.07 2.95 0.08
N GLU A 41 -9.55 2.90 -1.17
CA GLU A 41 -9.18 1.87 -2.14
C GLU A 41 -7.68 1.91 -2.48
N ASN A 42 -7.09 3.10 -2.61
CA ASN A 42 -5.67 3.23 -2.87
C ASN A 42 -4.84 2.63 -1.71
N ARG A 43 -5.24 2.87 -0.46
CA ARG A 43 -4.57 2.27 0.72
C ARG A 43 -4.68 0.75 0.71
N THR A 44 -5.86 0.19 0.46
CA THR A 44 -6.04 -1.27 0.44
C THR A 44 -5.26 -1.92 -0.71
N LEU A 45 -5.19 -1.28 -1.88
CA LEU A 45 -4.37 -1.76 -2.99
C LEU A 45 -2.88 -1.69 -2.65
N GLN A 46 -2.40 -0.62 -2.02
CA GLN A 46 -1.01 -0.51 -1.57
C GLN A 46 -0.64 -1.60 -0.55
N GLU A 47 -1.52 -1.91 0.40
CA GLU A 47 -1.32 -3.00 1.36
C GLU A 47 -1.24 -4.36 0.66
N ARG A 48 -2.11 -4.61 -0.33
CA ARG A 48 -2.06 -5.83 -1.14
C ARG A 48 -0.78 -5.94 -1.95
N VAL A 49 -0.31 -4.83 -2.54
CA VAL A 49 0.97 -4.80 -3.26
C VAL A 49 2.12 -5.17 -2.31
N ARG A 50 2.16 -4.58 -1.12
CA ARG A 50 3.20 -4.91 -0.12
C ARG A 50 3.16 -6.38 0.28
N SER A 51 1.97 -6.94 0.57
CA SER A 51 1.80 -8.37 0.87
C SER A 51 2.31 -9.25 -0.26
N LEU A 52 1.96 -8.93 -1.51
CA LEU A 52 2.41 -9.68 -2.67
C LEU A 52 3.93 -9.54 -2.91
N GLU A 53 4.52 -8.39 -2.62
CA GLU A 53 5.97 -8.19 -2.67
C GLU A 53 6.71 -9.02 -1.61
N GLU A 54 6.15 -9.12 -0.40
CA GLU A 54 6.66 -9.98 0.68
C GLU A 54 6.56 -11.46 0.32
N GLU A 55 5.41 -11.90 -0.20
CA GLU A 55 5.20 -13.27 -0.69
C GLU A 55 6.17 -13.59 -1.83
N LEU A 56 6.32 -12.70 -2.81
CA LEU A 56 7.25 -12.87 -3.92
C LEU A 56 8.71 -12.94 -3.44
N SER A 57 9.08 -12.13 -2.45
CA SER A 57 10.39 -12.20 -1.81
C SER A 57 10.62 -13.56 -1.14
N CYS A 58 9.63 -14.06 -0.41
CA CYS A 58 9.66 -15.38 0.22
C CYS A 58 9.83 -16.50 -0.81
N VAL A 59 9.04 -16.48 -1.89
CA VAL A 59 9.14 -17.46 -2.98
C VAL A 59 10.50 -17.39 -3.67
N ARG A 60 11.01 -16.19 -3.98
CA ARG A 60 12.35 -16.03 -4.59
C ARG A 60 13.47 -16.53 -3.67
N LEU A 61 13.34 -16.33 -2.35
CA LEU A 61 14.27 -16.90 -1.37
C LEU A 61 14.17 -18.42 -1.37
N ALA A 62 12.97 -18.98 -1.36
CA ALA A 62 12.74 -20.42 -1.42
C ALA A 62 13.30 -21.04 -2.73
N GLU A 63 13.08 -20.41 -3.89
CA GLU A 63 13.66 -20.82 -5.17
C GLU A 63 15.19 -20.71 -5.18
N GLY A 64 15.73 -19.66 -4.58
CA GLY A 64 17.17 -19.48 -4.39
C GLY A 64 17.79 -20.58 -3.53
N LEU A 65 17.07 -21.05 -2.51
CA LEU A 65 17.45 -22.19 -1.68
C LEU A 65 17.23 -23.53 -2.40
N ALA A 66 16.19 -23.66 -3.22
CA ALA A 66 15.86 -24.85 -4.00
C ALA A 66 16.77 -25.06 -5.24
N GLY A 67 17.66 -24.12 -5.54
CA GLY A 67 18.79 -24.36 -6.44
C GLY A 67 18.55 -24.04 -7.92
N GLY A 68 17.75 -23.02 -8.23
CA GLY A 68 17.62 -22.49 -9.59
C GLY A 68 18.93 -21.90 -10.15
N GLY A 69 19.55 -22.62 -11.09
CA GLY A 69 20.53 -22.19 -12.12
C GLY A 69 21.73 -21.33 -11.73
N ARG A 70 21.51 -20.11 -11.23
CA ARG A 70 22.55 -19.14 -10.82
C ARG A 70 22.76 -19.06 -9.31
N ASN A 71 21.81 -19.51 -8.50
CA ASN A 71 21.89 -19.42 -7.04
C ASN A 71 22.50 -20.67 -6.37
N ARG A 72 22.73 -21.75 -7.14
CA ARG A 72 23.28 -23.02 -6.66
C ARG A 72 24.67 -22.87 -6.04
N GLU A 73 25.53 -22.04 -6.63
CA GLU A 73 26.88 -21.78 -6.12
C GLU A 73 26.86 -20.96 -4.82
N ARG A 74 26.02 -19.90 -4.75
CA ARG A 74 25.84 -19.12 -3.51
C ARG A 74 25.22 -19.94 -2.40
N ALA A 75 24.22 -20.76 -2.71
CA ALA A 75 23.61 -21.69 -1.75
C ALA A 75 24.62 -22.72 -1.26
N ARG A 76 25.40 -23.35 -2.17
CA ARG A 76 26.51 -24.24 -1.79
C ARG A 76 27.55 -23.57 -0.91
N ALA A 77 27.95 -22.34 -1.22
CA ALA A 77 28.93 -21.61 -0.42
C ALA A 77 28.41 -21.34 1.00
N ARG A 78 27.11 -21.06 1.14
CA ARG A 78 26.45 -20.79 2.43
C ARG A 78 26.26 -22.06 3.25
N VAL A 79 25.86 -23.16 2.61
CA VAL A 79 25.80 -24.50 3.23
C VAL A 79 27.18 -24.96 3.69
N ASN A 80 28.21 -24.82 2.84
CA ASN A 80 29.58 -25.16 3.21
C ASN A 80 30.12 -24.31 4.38
N ARG A 81 29.67 -23.06 4.53
CA ARG A 81 29.98 -22.24 5.71
C ARG A 81 29.33 -22.78 6.97
N LEU A 82 28.04 -23.09 6.90
CA LEU A 82 27.28 -23.63 8.02
C LEU A 82 27.83 -25.00 8.47
N VAL A 83 28.17 -25.90 7.53
CA VAL A 83 28.79 -27.19 7.84
C VAL A 83 30.12 -27.00 8.57
N ARG A 84 30.96 -26.06 8.13
CA ARG A 84 32.22 -25.75 8.83
C ARG A 84 32.02 -25.16 10.22
N GLU A 85 30.93 -24.41 10.45
CA GLU A 85 30.59 -23.92 11.79
C GLU A 85 30.13 -25.06 12.69
N VAL A 86 29.31 -25.97 12.16
CA VAL A 86 28.90 -27.19 12.87
C VAL A 86 30.10 -28.06 13.21
N ASP A 87 31.01 -28.32 12.26
CA ASP A 87 32.24 -29.08 12.50
C ASP A 87 33.13 -28.42 13.57
N ARG A 88 33.23 -27.08 13.56
CA ARG A 88 33.94 -26.32 14.60
C ARG A 88 33.28 -26.48 15.97
N CYS A 89 31.95 -26.41 16.05
CA CYS A 89 31.22 -26.62 17.29
C CYS A 89 31.38 -28.07 17.80
N ILE A 90 31.32 -29.07 16.93
CA ILE A 90 31.56 -30.48 17.28
C ILE A 90 32.98 -30.67 17.80
N ALA A 91 33.98 -30.08 17.13
CA ALA A 91 35.38 -30.16 17.57
C ALA A 91 35.61 -29.48 18.93
N LEU A 92 34.93 -28.35 19.19
CA LEU A 92 34.96 -27.69 20.50
C LEU A 92 34.29 -28.52 21.59
N LEU A 93 33.16 -29.17 21.28
CA LEU A 93 32.47 -30.07 22.22
C LEU A 93 33.32 -31.30 22.56
N ASN A 94 33.95 -31.92 21.56
CA ASN A 94 34.82 -33.08 21.78
C ASN A 94 36.06 -32.73 22.62
N ARG A 95 36.61 -31.51 22.48
CA ARG A 95 37.72 -31.03 23.33
C ARG A 95 37.32 -30.71 24.77
N GLN A 96 36.03 -30.54 25.05
CA GLN A 96 35.52 -30.30 26.41
C GLN A 96 35.17 -31.61 27.15
N GLN A 97 35.24 -32.76 26.48
CA GLN A 97 34.94 -34.08 27.04
C GLN A 97 36.20 -34.93 27.34
N GLU A 98 37.39 -34.41 27.05
CA GLU A 98 38.70 -34.92 27.51
C GLU A 98 39.21 -34.06 28.68
#